data_AF-A0A942RPS9-F1
#
_entry.id   AF-A0A942RPS9-F1
#
_cell.length_a   1.000
_cell.length_b   1.000
_cell.length_c   1.000
_cell.angle_alpha   90.00
_cell.angle_beta   90.00
_cell.angle_gamma   90.00
#
_symmetry.space_group_name_H-M   'P 1'
#
loop_
_entity.id
_entity.type
_entity.pdbx_description
1 polymer ?
#
loop_
_entity_poly.entity_id
_entity_poly.type
_entity_poly.pdbx_seq_one_letter_code
_entity_poly.pdbx_strand_id
1 'polypeptide(L)'
;MKIFISWKSLVFVGIILSFFSFTHKFYVSVNQVEWNEKKSQMEITSRYFLDDMNRALEKKHQRVFYLGDKKESAEDVKLLIDYLLENNQIIVNQKKMPLQFHLKEVEDDVLICYLLVKNVNKPKKITIKNATLMELEPDQQNILHVKFGNQKFTELLVNSKKEKEFVLKN
;
A
#
# COMPACT_ATOMS: atom_id res chain seq x y z
N MET A 1 3.97 47.44 33.94
CA MET A 1 3.71 46.23 34.74
C MET A 1 4.70 45.15 34.30
N LYS A 2 5.74 44.86 35.08
CA LYS A 2 6.78 43.87 34.73
C LYS A 2 6.33 42.51 35.23
N ILE A 3 6.09 41.56 34.32
CA ILE A 3 5.70 40.19 34.65
C ILE A 3 6.97 39.44 35.05
N PHE A 4 7.07 39.03 36.32
CA PHE A 4 8.17 38.20 36.80
C PHE A 4 7.82 36.73 36.55
N ILE A 5 8.48 36.13 35.57
CA ILE A 5 8.34 34.69 35.26
C ILE A 5 9.37 33.93 36.10
N SER A 6 8.92 33.04 36.97
CA SER A 6 9.82 32.22 37.80
C SER A 6 10.50 31.14 36.96
N TRP A 7 11.78 30.83 37.24
CA TRP A 7 12.53 29.76 36.57
C TRP A 7 11.79 28.40 36.62
N LYS A 8 11.09 28.11 37.72
CA LYS A 8 10.32 26.87 37.89
C LYS A 8 9.12 26.80 36.93
N SER A 9 8.54 27.95 36.58
CA SER A 9 7.44 28.06 35.61
C SER A 9 7.92 27.82 34.17
N LEU A 10 9.17 28.19 33.84
CA LEU A 10 9.78 27.94 32.52
C LEU A 10 10.08 26.45 32.31
N VAL A 11 10.52 25.72 33.34
CA VAL A 11 10.76 24.27 33.28
C VAL A 11 9.45 23.49 33.07
N PHE A 12 8.36 23.91 33.71
CA PHE A 12 7.05 23.26 33.57
C PHE A 12 6.46 23.44 32.15
N VAL A 13 6.66 24.61 31.53
CA VAL A 13 6.25 24.87 30.13
C VAL A 13 7.11 24.09 29.13
N GLY A 14 8.42 23.92 29.38
CA GLY A 14 9.32 23.13 28.53
C GLY A 14 9.00 21.62 28.50
N ILE A 15 8.53 21.07 29.62
CA ILE A 15 8.09 19.66 29.68
C ILE A 15 6.79 19.46 28.89
N ILE A 16 5.84 20.39 28.95
CA ILE A 16 4.57 20.30 28.21
C ILE A 16 4.77 20.44 26.69
N LEU A 17 5.71 21.27 26.24
CA LEU A 17 6.02 21.43 24.80
C LEU A 17 6.70 20.20 24.18
N SER A 18 7.33 19.35 25.01
CA SER A 18 8.00 18.12 24.55
C SER A 18 7.01 16.98 24.24
N PHE A 19 5.73 17.10 24.63
CA PHE A 19 4.68 16.10 24.38
C PHE A 19 3.93 16.29 23.05
N PHE A 20 4.17 17.38 22.31
CA PHE A 20 3.43 17.69 21.07
C PHE A 20 4.13 17.26 19.77
N SER A 21 5.26 16.56 19.83
CA SER A 21 5.96 16.05 18.64
C SER A 21 5.42 14.72 18.12
N PHE A 22 4.12 14.45 18.25
CA PHE A 22 3.48 13.33 17.55
C PHE A 22 3.21 13.76 16.10
N THR A 23 4.24 13.70 15.26
CA THR A 23 4.06 13.66 13.82
C THR A 23 3.39 12.32 13.49
N HIS A 24 2.08 12.32 13.28
CA HIS A 24 1.39 11.14 12.79
C HIS A 24 1.75 10.97 11.31
N LYS A 25 2.76 10.16 11.02
CA LYS A 25 3.01 9.70 9.65
C LYS A 25 1.79 8.92 9.18
N PHE A 26 1.29 9.25 8.00
CA PHE A 26 0.12 8.59 7.40
C PHE A 26 0.56 7.30 6.69
N TYR A 27 0.49 6.17 7.38
CA TYR A 27 0.82 4.86 6.82
C TYR A 27 -0.35 4.27 6.04
N VAL A 28 -0.59 4.82 4.85
CA VAL A 28 -1.74 4.46 4.01
C VAL A 28 -1.28 4.16 2.59
N SER A 29 -1.85 3.09 2.00
CA SER A 29 -1.80 2.88 0.56
C SER A 29 -3.21 2.80 -0.03
N VAL A 30 -3.34 3.14 -1.31
CA VAL A 30 -4.61 3.05 -2.04
C VAL A 30 -4.45 2.06 -3.18
N ASN A 31 -5.32 1.05 -3.21
CA ASN A 31 -5.28 -0.03 -4.18
C ASN A 31 -6.65 -0.09 -4.86
N GLN A 32 -6.68 0.08 -6.18
CA GLN A 32 -7.88 0.02 -7.00
C GLN A 32 -7.85 -1.25 -7.84
N VAL A 33 -8.89 -2.06 -7.73
CA VAL A 33 -9.03 -3.33 -8.44
C VAL A 33 -10.25 -3.28 -9.33
N GLU A 34 -10.05 -3.33 -10.64
CA GLU A 34 -11.13 -3.32 -11.63
C GLU A 34 -11.13 -4.58 -12.46
N TRP A 35 -12.31 -5.15 -12.69
CA TRP A 35 -12.48 -6.21 -13.69
C TRP A 35 -12.87 -5.63 -15.04
N ASN A 36 -12.04 -5.92 -16.04
CA ASN A 36 -12.26 -5.56 -17.42
C ASN A 36 -12.87 -6.76 -18.17
N GLU A 37 -14.19 -6.74 -18.35
CA GLU A 37 -14.93 -7.80 -19.03
C GLU A 37 -14.44 -8.02 -20.46
N LYS A 38 -14.23 -6.94 -21.23
CA LYS A 38 -13.82 -7.00 -22.63
C LYS A 38 -12.45 -7.66 -22.82
N LYS A 39 -11.53 -7.42 -21.88
CA LYS A 39 -10.18 -7.99 -21.89
C LYS A 39 -10.07 -9.29 -21.08
N SER A 40 -11.15 -9.71 -20.41
CA SER A 40 -11.17 -10.88 -19.51
C SER A 40 -10.00 -10.88 -18.51
N GLN A 41 -9.77 -9.73 -17.88
CA GLN A 41 -8.67 -9.54 -16.94
C GLN A 41 -9.09 -8.68 -15.76
N MET A 42 -8.37 -8.83 -14.65
CA MET A 42 -8.41 -7.91 -13.52
C MET A 42 -7.19 -6.99 -13.59
N GLU A 43 -7.43 -5.71 -13.40
CA GLU A 43 -6.44 -4.64 -13.41
C GLU A 43 -6.34 -4.09 -11.99
N ILE A 44 -5.11 -4.02 -11.45
CA ILE A 44 -4.84 -3.52 -10.11
C ILE A 44 -3.89 -2.32 -10.24
N THR A 45 -4.32 -1.16 -9.75
CA THR A 45 -3.50 0.03 -9.61
C THR A 45 -3.26 0.32 -8.15
N SER A 46 -2.00 0.30 -7.73
CA SER A 46 -1.60 0.49 -6.34
C SER A 46 -0.74 1.73 -6.20
N ARG A 47 -1.02 2.56 -5.20
CA ARG A 47 -0.29 3.80 -4.91
C ARG A 47 0.34 3.71 -3.53
N TYR A 48 1.65 3.93 -3.47
CA TYR A 48 2.46 3.86 -2.27
C TYR A 48 3.33 5.12 -2.17
N PHE A 49 3.60 5.61 -0.96
CA PHE A 49 4.68 6.59 -0.79
C PHE A 49 6.02 5.95 -1.17
N LEU A 50 6.78 6.64 -2.01
CA LEU A 50 8.03 6.16 -2.57
C LEU A 50 9.06 5.87 -1.47
N ASP A 51 9.16 6.76 -0.49
CA ASP A 51 10.04 6.61 0.67
C ASP A 51 9.70 5.37 1.49
N ASP A 52 8.42 5.10 1.72
CA ASP A 52 7.98 3.92 2.47
C ASP A 52 8.31 2.62 1.74
N MET A 53 8.14 2.62 0.41
CA MET A 53 8.51 1.46 -0.41
C MET A 53 10.02 1.22 -0.40
N ASN A 54 10.84 2.27 -0.57
CA ASN A 54 12.29 2.16 -0.44
C ASN A 54 12.65 1.59 0.94
N ARG A 55 12.15 2.19 2.04
CA ARG A 55 12.41 1.69 3.41
C ARG A 55 12.00 0.22 3.61
N ALA A 56 10.86 -0.20 3.06
CA ALA A 56 10.40 -1.59 3.18
C ALA A 56 11.36 -2.56 2.48
N LEU A 57 11.79 -2.23 1.27
CA LEU A 57 12.75 -3.04 0.52
C LEU A 57 14.13 -3.05 1.17
N GLU A 58 14.58 -1.90 1.68
CA GLU A 58 15.83 -1.78 2.44
C GLU A 58 15.83 -2.67 3.68
N LYS A 59 14.74 -2.63 4.45
CA LYS A 59 14.56 -3.49 5.63
C LYS A 59 14.59 -4.98 5.27
N LYS A 60 13.99 -5.36 4.14
CA LYS A 60 13.92 -6.76 3.68
C LYS A 60 15.25 -7.28 3.14
N HIS A 61 15.97 -6.48 2.37
CA HIS A 61 17.16 -6.92 1.64
C HIS A 61 18.49 -6.41 2.22
N GLN A 62 18.45 -5.58 3.27
CA GLN A 62 19.62 -5.04 3.97
C GLN A 62 20.59 -4.27 3.04
N ARG A 63 20.03 -3.56 2.06
CA ARG A 63 20.76 -2.68 1.12
C ARG A 63 19.93 -1.44 0.83
N VAL A 64 20.55 -0.35 0.41
CA VAL A 64 19.87 0.89 0.02
C VAL A 64 19.11 0.71 -1.29
N PHE A 65 17.91 1.30 -1.40
CA PHE A 65 17.11 1.32 -2.62
C PHE A 65 16.94 2.74 -3.14
N TYR A 66 16.87 2.87 -4.47
CA TYR A 66 16.78 4.16 -5.15
C TYR A 66 15.56 4.23 -6.07
N LEU A 67 14.44 3.61 -5.68
CA LEU A 67 13.24 3.63 -6.52
C LEU A 67 12.84 5.07 -6.83
N GLY A 68 12.56 5.36 -8.10
CA GLY A 68 12.18 6.68 -8.59
C GLY A 68 13.32 7.71 -8.70
N ASP A 69 14.55 7.37 -8.30
CA ASP A 69 15.74 8.21 -8.49
C ASP A 69 16.51 7.84 -9.77
N LYS A 70 17.37 8.74 -10.25
CA LYS A 70 18.27 8.48 -11.39
C LYS A 70 19.23 7.29 -11.16
N LYS A 71 19.45 6.90 -9.90
CA LYS A 71 20.27 5.75 -9.50
C LYS A 71 19.49 4.44 -9.42
N GLU A 72 18.18 4.44 -9.71
CA GLU A 72 17.37 3.21 -9.73
C GLU A 72 18.02 2.15 -10.66
N SER A 73 18.35 1.00 -10.08
CA SER A 73 18.92 -0.12 -10.83
C SER A 73 17.83 -1.09 -11.31
N ALA A 74 18.13 -1.87 -12.35
CA ALA A 74 17.23 -2.94 -12.79
C ALA A 74 16.98 -3.98 -11.68
N GLU A 75 17.93 -4.17 -10.77
CA GLU A 75 17.77 -5.04 -9.62
C GLU A 75 16.79 -4.46 -8.59
N ASP A 76 16.79 -3.14 -8.35
CA ASP A 76 15.80 -2.49 -7.49
C ASP A 76 14.38 -2.74 -7.98
N VAL A 77 14.18 -2.58 -9.30
CA VAL A 77 12.88 -2.83 -9.94
C VAL A 77 12.50 -4.30 -9.83
N LYS A 78 13.44 -5.22 -10.04
CA LYS A 78 13.17 -6.67 -9.89
C LYS A 78 12.73 -7.01 -8.47
N LEU A 79 13.44 -6.52 -7.45
CA LEU A 79 13.13 -6.80 -6.05
C LEU A 79 11.81 -6.13 -5.61
N LEU A 80 11.48 -4.95 -6.15
CA LEU A 80 10.16 -4.34 -6.01
C LEU A 80 9.07 -5.28 -6.57
N ILE A 81 9.26 -5.82 -7.78
CA ILE A 81 8.29 -6.73 -8.40
C ILE A 81 8.10 -7.97 -7.53
N ASP A 82 9.20 -8.62 -7.12
CA ASP A 82 9.14 -9.81 -6.26
C ASP A 82 8.40 -9.51 -4.95
N TYR A 83 8.71 -8.38 -4.31
CA TYR A 83 8.05 -7.92 -3.10
C TYR A 83 6.54 -7.68 -3.28
N LEU A 84 6.12 -7.05 -4.37
CA LEU A 84 4.70 -6.85 -4.67
C LEU A 84 3.98 -8.18 -4.87
N LEU A 85 4.57 -9.11 -5.63
CA LEU A 85 3.97 -10.41 -5.93
C LEU A 85 3.88 -11.34 -4.71
N GLU A 86 4.80 -11.21 -3.75
CA GLU A 86 4.76 -11.94 -2.49
C GLU A 86 3.66 -11.43 -1.55
N ASN A 87 3.46 -10.12 -1.51
CA ASN A 87 2.52 -9.47 -0.59
C ASN A 87 1.08 -9.34 -1.11
N ASN A 88 0.88 -9.61 -2.40
CA ASN A 88 -0.42 -9.51 -3.05
C ASN A 88 -0.89 -10.87 -3.57
N GLN A 89 -2.18 -11.15 -3.43
CA GLN A 89 -2.78 -12.36 -3.98
C GLN A 89 -4.22 -12.12 -4.38
N ILE A 90 -4.59 -12.72 -5.51
CA ILE A 90 -5.96 -12.74 -6.02
C ILE A 90 -6.40 -14.20 -6.14
N ILE A 91 -7.54 -14.52 -5.54
CA ILE A 91 -8.23 -15.79 -5.71
C ILE A 91 -9.56 -15.51 -6.39
N VAL A 92 -9.83 -16.18 -7.50
CA VAL A 92 -11.11 -16.07 -8.23
C VAL A 92 -11.81 -17.41 -8.16
N ASN A 93 -13.04 -17.43 -7.65
CA ASN A 93 -13.84 -18.65 -7.52
C ASN A 93 -13.04 -19.81 -6.87
N GLN A 94 -12.36 -19.52 -5.76
CA GLN A 94 -11.49 -20.46 -5.01
C GLN A 94 -10.20 -20.91 -5.73
N LYS A 95 -9.91 -20.42 -6.94
CA LYS A 95 -8.66 -20.67 -7.64
C LYS A 95 -7.68 -19.51 -7.45
N LYS A 96 -6.50 -19.78 -6.91
CA LYS A 96 -5.39 -18.82 -6.87
C LYS A 96 -4.97 -18.47 -8.29
N MET A 97 -4.96 -17.19 -8.61
CA MET A 97 -4.62 -16.70 -9.94
C MET A 97 -3.20 -16.12 -9.95
N PRO A 98 -2.44 -16.30 -11.04
CA PRO A 98 -1.11 -15.70 -11.17
C PRO A 98 -1.24 -14.19 -11.33
N LEU A 99 -0.60 -13.45 -10.42
CA LEU A 99 -0.49 -12.00 -10.48
C LEU A 99 0.73 -11.64 -11.34
N GLN A 100 0.56 -10.69 -12.25
CA GLN A 100 1.60 -10.24 -13.17
C GLN A 100 1.86 -8.75 -12.95
N PHE A 101 3.13 -8.36 -12.80
CA PHE A 101 3.50 -6.95 -12.87
C PHE A 101 3.41 -6.48 -14.33
N HIS A 102 2.86 -5.29 -14.55
CA HIS A 102 2.75 -4.69 -15.87
C HIS A 102 3.76 -3.56 -16.06
N LEU A 103 3.68 -2.53 -15.23
CA LEU A 103 4.57 -1.39 -15.23
C LEU A 103 4.49 -0.63 -13.89
N LYS A 104 5.41 0.31 -13.71
CA LYS A 104 5.35 1.32 -12.64
C LYS A 104 5.55 2.71 -13.21
N GLU A 105 5.00 3.68 -12.51
CA GLU A 105 5.17 5.11 -12.73
C GLU A 105 5.54 5.76 -11.39
N VAL A 106 6.17 6.93 -11.45
CA VAL A 106 6.44 7.75 -10.27
C VAL A 106 5.87 9.13 -10.57
N GLU A 107 4.95 9.57 -9.72
CA GLU A 107 4.36 10.91 -9.74
C GLU A 107 4.69 11.57 -8.40
N ASP A 108 5.55 12.59 -8.43
CA ASP A 108 6.09 13.24 -7.23
C ASP A 108 6.70 12.21 -6.24
N ASP A 109 6.13 12.08 -5.04
CA ASP A 109 6.55 11.17 -3.98
C ASP A 109 5.71 9.86 -3.97
N VAL A 110 4.94 9.60 -5.02
CA VAL A 110 4.06 8.44 -5.13
C VAL A 110 4.58 7.46 -6.17
N LEU A 111 4.83 6.23 -5.72
CA LEU A 111 5.03 5.07 -6.57
C LEU A 111 3.69 4.48 -6.98
N ILE A 112 3.41 4.45 -8.28
CA ILE A 112 2.22 3.84 -8.86
C ILE A 112 2.63 2.51 -9.52
N CYS A 113 2.03 1.42 -9.08
CA CYS A 113 2.28 0.08 -9.61
C CYS A 113 1.03 -0.50 -10.27
N TYR A 114 1.19 -1.03 -11.47
CA TYR A 114 0.12 -1.65 -12.24
C TYR A 114 0.36 -3.16 -12.31
N LEU A 115 -0.60 -3.93 -11.80
CA LEU A 115 -0.59 -5.38 -11.85
C LEU A 115 -1.83 -5.90 -12.57
N LEU A 116 -1.72 -7.10 -13.12
CA LEU A 116 -2.75 -7.72 -13.94
C LEU A 116 -2.95 -9.17 -13.54
N VAL A 117 -4.20 -9.63 -13.61
CA VAL A 117 -4.56 -11.05 -13.58
C VAL A 117 -5.33 -11.36 -14.85
N LYS A 118 -4.75 -12.20 -15.71
CA LYS A 118 -5.37 -12.59 -16.99
C LYS A 118 -6.35 -13.74 -16.83
N ASN A 119 -7.21 -13.94 -17.84
CA ASN A 119 -8.16 -15.05 -17.95
C ASN A 119 -9.17 -15.10 -16.78
N VAL A 120 -9.65 -13.94 -16.37
CA VAL A 120 -10.68 -13.78 -15.34
C VAL A 120 -12.03 -13.61 -16.02
N ASN A 121 -12.75 -14.72 -16.20
CA ASN A 121 -14.07 -14.74 -16.81
C ASN A 121 -15.15 -14.64 -15.72
N LYS A 122 -16.05 -13.65 -15.84
CA LYS A 122 -17.23 -13.37 -15.00
C LYS A 122 -17.12 -13.95 -13.57
N PRO A 123 -16.35 -13.30 -12.68
CA PRO A 123 -16.13 -13.81 -11.33
C PRO A 123 -17.42 -13.83 -10.51
N LYS A 124 -17.60 -14.86 -9.67
CA LYS A 124 -18.70 -14.94 -8.68
C LYS A 124 -18.22 -14.62 -7.28
N LYS A 125 -17.00 -15.05 -6.96
CA LYS A 125 -16.32 -14.76 -5.70
C LYS A 125 -14.89 -14.35 -5.98
N ILE A 126 -14.43 -13.32 -5.27
CA ILE A 126 -13.04 -12.87 -5.35
C ILE A 126 -12.51 -12.64 -3.95
N THR A 127 -11.37 -13.24 -3.64
CA THR A 127 -10.60 -12.91 -2.44
C THR A 127 -9.38 -12.13 -2.84
N ILE A 128 -9.22 -10.96 -2.24
CA ILE A 128 -8.09 -10.06 -2.48
C ILE A 128 -7.30 -9.98 -1.18
N LYS A 129 -6.02 -10.34 -1.25
CA LYS A 129 -5.03 -10.12 -0.19
C LYS A 129 -4.08 -9.02 -0.63
N ASN A 130 -3.83 -8.07 0.26
CA ASN A 130 -2.80 -7.06 0.08
C ASN A 130 -2.18 -6.77 1.46
N ALA A 131 -0.92 -7.16 1.59
CA ALA A 131 -0.13 -7.03 2.82
C ALA A 131 1.05 -6.06 2.68
N THR A 132 1.14 -5.35 1.55
CA THR A 132 2.24 -4.44 1.24
C THR A 132 2.47 -3.44 2.37
N LEU A 133 3.73 -3.23 2.76
CA LEU A 133 4.21 -2.32 3.80
C LEU A 133 3.82 -2.67 5.26
N MET A 134 2.97 -3.69 5.48
CA MET A 134 2.49 -4.03 6.83
C MET A 134 3.57 -4.63 7.74
N GLU A 135 4.67 -5.13 7.19
CA GLU A 135 5.85 -5.58 7.93
C GLU A 135 6.81 -4.43 8.29
N LEU A 136 6.71 -3.30 7.59
CA LEU A 136 7.47 -2.10 7.91
C LEU A 136 6.82 -1.37 9.08
N GLU A 137 5.52 -1.09 8.95
CA GLU A 137 4.74 -0.29 9.90
C GLU A 137 3.50 -1.09 10.38
N PRO A 138 3.39 -1.44 11.68
CA PRO A 138 2.26 -2.23 12.20
C PRO A 138 0.89 -1.57 11.99
N ASP A 139 0.86 -0.24 11.97
CA ASP A 139 -0.34 0.58 11.80
C ASP A 139 -0.68 0.86 10.33
N GLN A 140 0.05 0.27 9.39
CA GLN A 140 -0.20 0.39 7.95
C GLN A 140 -1.64 -0.02 7.60
N GLN A 141 -2.29 0.83 6.82
CA GLN A 141 -3.63 0.59 6.30
C GLN A 141 -3.62 0.59 4.78
N ASN A 142 -4.16 -0.46 4.18
CA ASN A 142 -4.26 -0.56 2.74
C ASN A 142 -5.73 -0.45 2.36
N ILE A 143 -6.11 0.72 1.82
CA ILE A 143 -7.46 1.00 1.33
C ILE A 143 -7.63 0.27 0.01
N LEU A 144 -8.64 -0.59 -0.07
CA LEU A 144 -8.95 -1.40 -1.23
C LEU A 144 -10.29 -0.95 -1.83
N HIS A 145 -10.24 -0.34 -3.01
CA HIS A 145 -11.41 -0.04 -3.84
C HIS A 145 -11.56 -1.11 -4.90
N VAL A 146 -12.74 -1.73 -4.98
CA VAL A 146 -12.98 -2.84 -5.90
C VAL A 146 -14.20 -2.56 -6.76
N LYS A 147 -14.08 -2.80 -8.06
CA LYS A 147 -15.14 -2.58 -9.03
C LYS A 147 -15.30 -3.78 -9.97
N PHE A 148 -16.50 -4.35 -9.97
CA PHE A 148 -16.91 -5.45 -10.84
C PHE A 148 -18.17 -5.05 -11.62
N GLY A 149 -17.99 -4.61 -12.87
CA GLY A 149 -19.06 -3.99 -13.63
C GLY A 149 -19.62 -2.77 -12.88
N ASN A 150 -20.90 -2.85 -12.48
CA ASN A 150 -21.57 -1.79 -11.72
C ASN A 150 -21.45 -1.93 -10.20
N GLN A 151 -20.90 -3.05 -9.70
CA GLN A 151 -20.74 -3.30 -8.26
C GLN A 151 -19.45 -2.66 -7.76
N LYS A 152 -19.54 -1.85 -6.70
CA LYS A 152 -18.41 -1.17 -6.07
C LYS A 152 -18.31 -1.55 -4.60
N PHE A 153 -17.09 -1.78 -4.13
CA PHE A 153 -16.78 -2.11 -2.74
C PHE A 153 -15.58 -1.29 -2.27
N THR A 154 -15.56 -0.97 -0.98
CA THR A 154 -14.39 -0.40 -0.30
C THR A 154 -14.15 -1.23 0.95
N GLU A 155 -12.90 -1.65 1.15
CA GLU A 155 -12.46 -2.35 2.36
C GLU A 155 -11.17 -1.71 2.87
N LEU A 156 -11.02 -1.65 4.18
CA LEU A 156 -9.76 -1.31 4.83
C LEU A 156 -9.04 -2.60 5.23
N LEU A 157 -7.88 -2.87 4.66
CA LEU A 157 -7.03 -3.99 5.05
C LEU A 157 -5.98 -3.49 6.04
N VAL A 158 -5.82 -4.24 7.13
CA VAL A 158 -4.89 -3.92 8.23
C VAL A 158 -4.13 -5.18 8.63
N ASN A 159 -3.11 -5.06 9.48
CA ASN A 159 -2.24 -6.19 9.82
C ASN A 159 -3.00 -7.42 10.39
N SER A 160 -4.08 -7.21 11.15
CA SER A 160 -4.94 -8.27 11.68
C SER A 160 -5.90 -8.88 10.64
N LYS A 161 -6.10 -8.23 9.48
CA LYS A 161 -7.00 -8.63 8.41
C LYS A 161 -6.46 -8.18 7.05
N LYS A 162 -5.58 -9.00 6.49
CA LYS A 162 -4.83 -8.71 5.25
C LYS A 162 -5.58 -9.08 3.97
N GLU A 163 -6.74 -9.69 4.10
CA GLU A 163 -7.54 -10.16 2.98
C GLU A 163 -9.05 -10.00 3.19
N LYS A 164 -9.78 -9.94 2.08
CA LYS A 164 -11.24 -9.87 2.06
C LYS A 164 -11.81 -10.65 0.89
N GLU A 165 -12.83 -11.48 1.17
CA GLU A 165 -13.68 -12.11 0.15
C GLU A 165 -14.85 -11.18 -0.20
N PHE A 166 -15.13 -11.06 -1.50
CA PHE A 166 -16.26 -10.36 -2.09
C PHE A 166 -17.13 -11.36 -2.85
N VAL A 167 -18.42 -11.40 -2.54
CA VAL A 167 -19.41 -12.19 -3.27
C VAL A 167 -20.15 -11.28 -4.23
N LEU A 168 -20.10 -11.60 -5.52
CA LEU A 168 -20.62 -10.78 -6.59
C LEU A 168 -22.02 -11.24 -6.97
N LYS A 169 -22.94 -10.29 -7.12
CA LYS A 169 -24.28 -10.54 -7.65
C LYS A 169 -24.16 -10.78 -9.16
N ASN A 170 -24.88 -11.79 -9.66
CA ASN A 170 -24.86 -12.20 -11.08
C ASN A 170 -25.64 -11.26 -11.99
#